data_AF-A0A8C5Q8A4-F1
#
_entry.id   AF-A0A8C5Q8A4-F1
#
_cell.length_a   1.000
_cell.length_b   1.000
_cell.length_c   1.000
_cell.angle_alpha   90.00
_cell.angle_beta   90.00
_cell.angle_gamma   90.00
#
_symmetry.space_group_name_H-M   'P 1'
#
loop_
_entity.id
_entity.type
_entity.pdbx_description
1 polymer ?
#
loop_
_entity_poly.entity_id
_entity_poly.type
_entity_poly.pdbx_seq_one_letter_code
_entity_poly.pdbx_strand_id
1 'polypeptide(L)'
;MADISAVLSPLFDEKLGRLSTTIESVLSQLTSQTQRLTEVEERVSTLEDDVHPLKAQMDAQQSIIQTLTEKLDDLENRSRRNNLRIIGLPETVKGRALQEWAFNWLPTHLGFDALDLPLAVERVHRVGPDLNPQSGRPRVVIMRLLNFVDKSKLLQAFHRANVLDYNGAPLRLFQDFSASVSLKRRAFSPLCSELVAKDIRFSLLYLARLRVNFNGATHYFDSPTEASRALRPSQSPERSVLPFPPRTPSTRTRIGKP
;
A
#
# COMPACT_ATOMS: atom_id res chain seq x y z
N MET A 1 25.03 -32.29 -88.61
CA MET A 1 23.84 -31.72 -87.94
C MET A 1 22.83 -32.79 -87.51
N ALA A 2 22.54 -33.82 -88.32
CA ALA A 2 21.59 -34.88 -87.97
C ALA A 2 21.98 -35.72 -86.72
N ASP A 3 23.27 -35.98 -86.52
CA ASP A 3 23.78 -36.83 -85.42
C ASP A 3 23.67 -36.16 -84.03
N ILE A 4 23.87 -34.84 -83.99
CA ILE A 4 23.79 -34.04 -82.76
C ILE A 4 22.32 -33.94 -82.30
N SER A 5 21.38 -33.80 -83.25
CA SER A 5 19.95 -33.78 -82.96
C SER A 5 19.44 -35.12 -82.41
N ALA A 6 19.95 -36.25 -82.89
CA ALA A 6 19.52 -37.58 -82.45
C ALA A 6 19.95 -37.89 -81.00
N VAL A 7 21.02 -37.27 -80.51
CA VAL A 7 21.52 -37.42 -79.14
C VAL A 7 20.93 -36.38 -78.18
N LEU A 8 20.71 -35.14 -78.64
CA LEU A 8 20.19 -34.05 -77.79
C LEU A 8 18.69 -34.18 -77.48
N SER A 9 17.86 -34.62 -78.42
CA SER A 9 16.41 -34.77 -78.18
C SER A 9 16.06 -35.70 -77.02
N PRO A 10 16.55 -36.96 -76.95
CA PRO A 10 16.21 -37.85 -75.84
C PRO A 10 16.77 -37.37 -74.49
N LEU A 11 17.91 -36.66 -74.51
CA LEU A 11 18.51 -36.09 -73.30
C LEU A 11 17.72 -34.90 -72.78
N PHE A 12 17.18 -34.07 -73.68
CA PHE A 12 16.23 -33.00 -73.31
C PHE A 12 14.92 -33.58 -72.79
N ASP A 13 14.36 -34.62 -73.41
CA ASP A 13 13.13 -35.26 -72.95
C ASP A 13 13.30 -35.90 -71.56
N GLU A 14 14.46 -36.52 -71.27
CA GLU A 14 14.76 -37.06 -69.95
C GLU A 14 14.84 -35.95 -68.89
N LYS A 15 15.55 -34.85 -69.20
CA LYS A 15 15.69 -33.71 -68.28
C LYS A 15 14.36 -32.98 -68.08
N LEU A 16 13.57 -32.79 -69.13
CA LEU A 16 12.22 -32.20 -69.08
C LEU A 16 11.26 -33.11 -68.31
N GLY A 17 11.33 -34.42 -68.48
CA GLY A 17 10.56 -35.39 -67.70
C GLY A 17 10.91 -35.34 -66.21
N ARG A 18 12.20 -35.28 -65.86
CA ARG A 18 12.66 -35.08 -64.47
C ARG A 18 12.22 -33.74 -63.88
N LEU A 19 12.22 -32.67 -64.68
CA LEU A 19 11.68 -31.37 -64.28
C LEU A 19 10.17 -31.45 -64.05
N SER A 20 9.42 -32.12 -64.92
CA SER A 20 7.97 -32.28 -64.78
C SER A 20 7.62 -33.00 -63.48
N THR A 21 8.29 -34.12 -63.18
CA THR A 21 8.02 -34.90 -61.94
C THR A 21 8.40 -34.15 -60.67
N THR A 22 9.49 -33.37 -60.69
CA THR A 22 9.86 -32.52 -59.56
C THR A 22 8.87 -31.37 -59.37
N ILE A 23 8.39 -30.74 -60.44
CA ILE A 23 7.34 -29.71 -60.38
C ILE A 23 6.05 -30.30 -59.81
N GLU A 24 5.61 -31.47 -60.27
CA GLU A 24 4.43 -32.17 -59.73
C GLU A 24 4.59 -32.48 -58.23
N SER A 25 5.77 -32.93 -57.81
CA SER A 25 6.07 -33.16 -56.40
C SER A 25 6.04 -31.87 -55.58
N VAL A 26 6.56 -30.76 -56.10
CA VAL A 26 6.53 -29.46 -55.40
C VAL A 26 5.09 -28.96 -55.31
N LEU A 27 4.30 -29.08 -56.37
CA LEU A 27 2.89 -28.68 -56.38
C LEU A 27 2.08 -29.47 -55.36
N SER A 28 2.31 -30.78 -55.23
CA SER A 28 1.63 -31.60 -54.22
C SER A 28 2.04 -31.26 -52.79
N GLN A 29 3.31 -30.93 -52.56
CA GLN A 29 3.75 -30.42 -51.26
C GLN A 29 3.15 -29.05 -50.96
N LEU A 30 3.06 -28.16 -51.95
CA LEU A 30 2.49 -26.83 -51.81
C LEU A 30 1.00 -26.88 -51.48
N THR A 31 0.22 -27.75 -52.15
CA THR A 31 -1.20 -27.94 -51.81
C THR A 31 -1.38 -28.51 -50.40
N SER A 32 -0.56 -29.47 -49.99
CA SER A 32 -0.56 -29.98 -48.61
C SER A 32 -0.21 -28.91 -47.58
N GLN A 33 0.77 -28.04 -47.88
CA GLN A 33 1.13 -26.92 -47.01
C GLN A 33 0.01 -25.89 -46.91
N THR A 34 -0.65 -25.55 -48.02
CA THR A 34 -1.80 -24.64 -48.02
C THR A 34 -2.92 -25.17 -47.14
N GLN A 35 -3.24 -26.46 -47.22
CA GLN A 35 -4.28 -27.07 -46.37
C GLN A 35 -3.92 -27.05 -44.88
N ARG A 36 -2.65 -27.29 -44.54
CA ARG A 36 -2.19 -27.19 -43.15
C ARG A 36 -2.20 -25.75 -42.64
N LEU A 37 -1.89 -24.78 -43.51
CA LEU A 37 -1.96 -23.36 -43.16
C LEU A 37 -3.40 -22.94 -42.88
N THR A 38 -4.36 -23.34 -43.70
CA THR A 38 -5.78 -23.03 -43.45
C THR A 38 -6.27 -23.63 -42.13
N GLU A 39 -5.86 -24.86 -41.79
CA GLU A 39 -6.21 -25.47 -40.50
C GLU A 39 -5.61 -24.69 -39.32
N VAL A 40 -4.37 -24.22 -39.45
CA VAL A 40 -3.71 -23.40 -38.41
C VAL A 40 -4.41 -22.05 -38.28
N GLU A 41 -4.75 -21.40 -39.38
CA GLU A 41 -5.47 -20.10 -39.38
C GLU A 41 -6.84 -20.23 -38.70
N GLU A 42 -7.61 -21.28 -39.00
CA GLU A 42 -8.89 -21.54 -38.33
C GLU A 42 -8.69 -21.77 -36.83
N ARG A 43 -7.70 -22.58 -36.43
CA ARG A 43 -7.39 -22.82 -35.01
C ARG A 43 -6.95 -21.54 -34.30
N VAL A 44 -6.15 -20.70 -34.95
CA VAL A 44 -5.74 -19.40 -34.40
C VAL A 44 -6.95 -18.50 -34.22
N SER A 45 -7.84 -18.41 -35.21
CA SER A 45 -9.09 -17.65 -35.10
C SER A 45 -9.93 -18.12 -33.91
N THR A 46 -10.12 -19.44 -33.74
CA THR A 46 -10.88 -19.96 -32.59
C THR A 46 -10.21 -19.65 -31.25
N LEU A 47 -8.88 -19.69 -31.18
CA LEU A 47 -8.13 -19.36 -29.97
C LEU A 47 -8.21 -17.87 -29.65
N GLU A 48 -8.17 -17.00 -30.65
CA GLU A 48 -8.34 -15.55 -30.47
C GLU A 48 -9.74 -15.22 -29.94
N ASP A 49 -10.76 -15.87 -30.49
CA ASP A 49 -12.14 -15.75 -30.05
C ASP A 49 -12.34 -16.24 -28.60
N ASP A 50 -11.62 -17.28 -28.17
CA ASP A 50 -11.67 -17.79 -26.78
C ASP A 50 -10.86 -16.94 -25.80
N VAL A 51 -9.73 -16.37 -26.22
CA VAL A 51 -8.84 -15.57 -25.35
C VAL A 51 -9.51 -14.27 -24.91
N HIS A 52 -10.30 -13.64 -25.78
CA HIS A 52 -10.97 -12.38 -25.45
C HIS A 52 -11.96 -12.49 -24.27
N PRO A 53 -12.94 -13.42 -24.25
CA PRO A 53 -13.85 -13.59 -23.12
C PRO A 53 -13.13 -14.07 -21.86
N LEU A 54 -12.07 -14.87 -21.98
CA LEU A 54 -11.26 -15.29 -20.83
C LEU A 54 -10.58 -14.10 -20.15
N LYS A 55 -9.99 -13.17 -20.93
CA LYS A 55 -9.43 -11.93 -20.39
C LYS A 55 -10.50 -11.09 -19.71
N ALA A 56 -11.66 -10.91 -20.34
CA ALA A 56 -12.77 -10.16 -19.76
C ALA A 56 -13.27 -10.79 -18.44
N GLN A 57 -13.36 -12.12 -18.37
CA GLN A 57 -13.70 -12.85 -17.14
C GLN A 57 -12.64 -12.68 -16.06
N MET A 58 -11.36 -12.74 -16.42
CA MET A 58 -10.25 -12.51 -15.48
C MET A 58 -10.31 -11.11 -14.87
N ASP A 59 -10.54 -10.07 -15.69
CA ASP A 59 -10.66 -8.70 -15.23
C ASP A 59 -11.88 -8.52 -14.31
N ALA A 60 -13.01 -9.12 -14.68
CA ALA A 60 -14.22 -9.13 -13.84
C ALA A 60 -13.98 -9.82 -12.49
N GLN A 61 -13.31 -10.97 -12.49
CA GLN A 61 -12.95 -11.69 -11.26
C GLN A 61 -11.98 -10.87 -10.40
N GLN A 62 -10.98 -10.23 -11.00
CA GLN A 62 -10.04 -9.38 -10.28
C GLN A 62 -10.75 -8.21 -9.58
N SER A 63 -11.71 -7.58 -10.26
CA SER A 63 -12.56 -6.52 -9.69
C SER A 63 -13.41 -7.02 -8.51
N ILE A 64 -13.99 -8.22 -8.63
CA ILE A 64 -14.75 -8.86 -7.55
C ILE A 64 -13.84 -9.15 -6.35
N ILE A 65 -12.67 -9.74 -6.58
CA ILE A 65 -11.71 -10.05 -5.52
C ILE A 65 -11.28 -8.77 -4.81
N GLN A 66 -10.98 -7.70 -5.54
CA GLN A 66 -10.67 -6.40 -4.94
C GLN A 66 -11.82 -5.92 -4.05
N THR A 67 -13.05 -5.91 -4.57
CA THR A 67 -14.22 -5.46 -3.80
C THR A 67 -14.45 -6.31 -2.55
N LEU A 68 -14.27 -7.63 -2.65
CA LEU A 68 -14.42 -8.53 -1.51
C LEU A 68 -13.32 -8.32 -0.47
N THR A 69 -12.07 -8.14 -0.89
CA THR A 69 -10.96 -7.87 0.04
C THR A 69 -11.16 -6.56 0.79
N GLU A 70 -11.64 -5.51 0.13
CA GLU A 70 -11.97 -4.23 0.79
C GLU A 70 -13.12 -4.39 1.81
N LYS A 71 -14.17 -5.14 1.44
CA LYS A 71 -15.29 -5.43 2.36
C LYS A 71 -14.86 -6.26 3.56
N LEU A 72 -14.02 -7.27 3.36
CA LEU A 72 -13.49 -8.10 4.45
C LEU A 72 -12.63 -7.27 5.42
N ASP A 73 -11.79 -6.39 4.90
CA ASP A 73 -10.98 -5.49 5.71
C ASP A 73 -11.85 -4.52 6.55
N ASP A 74 -12.89 -3.95 5.94
CA ASP A 74 -13.84 -3.07 6.62
C ASP A 74 -14.62 -3.82 7.73
N LEU A 75 -15.10 -5.03 7.45
CA LEU A 75 -15.77 -5.88 8.45
C LEU A 75 -14.84 -6.25 9.61
N GLU A 76 -13.60 -6.62 9.32
CA GLU A 76 -12.60 -6.94 10.33
C GLU A 76 -12.33 -5.72 11.24
N ASN A 77 -12.14 -4.54 10.64
CA ASN A 77 -11.90 -3.31 11.40
C ASN A 77 -13.11 -2.87 12.24
N ARG A 78 -14.33 -3.05 11.74
CA ARG A 78 -15.55 -2.80 12.55
C ARG A 78 -15.64 -3.74 13.74
N SER A 79 -15.34 -5.03 13.53
CA SER A 79 -15.31 -6.03 14.60
C SER A 79 -14.25 -5.68 15.67
N ARG A 80 -13.07 -5.22 15.24
CA ARG A 80 -11.94 -4.85 16.12
C ARG A 80 -12.03 -3.44 16.73
N ARG A 81 -13.00 -2.62 16.34
CA ARG A 81 -13.05 -1.19 16.69
C ARG A 81 -13.01 -0.90 18.20
N ASN A 82 -13.64 -1.77 18.99
CA ASN A 82 -13.69 -1.68 20.45
C ASN A 82 -12.55 -2.42 21.16
N ASN A 83 -11.64 -3.04 20.41
CA ASN A 83 -10.50 -3.74 20.96
C ASN A 83 -9.32 -2.78 21.19
N LEU A 84 -8.59 -3.05 22.26
CA LEU A 84 -7.32 -2.44 22.62
C LEU A 84 -6.26 -3.53 22.69
N ARG A 85 -5.07 -3.22 22.17
CA ARG A 85 -3.87 -4.04 22.27
C ARG A 85 -2.98 -3.49 23.37
N ILE A 86 -2.67 -4.32 24.35
CA ILE A 86 -1.75 -4.00 25.44
C ILE A 86 -0.46 -4.79 25.23
N ILE A 87 0.66 -4.09 25.28
CA ILE A 87 2.00 -4.64 25.09
C ILE A 87 2.83 -4.33 26.35
N GLY A 88 3.62 -5.31 26.81
CA GLY A 88 4.53 -5.14 27.95
C GLY A 88 4.00 -5.74 29.26
N LEU A 89 2.77 -6.26 29.30
CA LEU A 89 2.23 -6.88 30.51
C LEU A 89 2.93 -8.23 30.79
N PRO A 90 3.62 -8.39 31.94
CA PRO A 90 4.38 -9.60 32.27
C PRO A 90 3.55 -10.88 32.14
N GLU A 91 4.16 -11.96 31.67
CA GLU A 91 3.50 -13.27 31.51
C GLU A 91 3.07 -13.90 32.85
N THR A 92 3.52 -13.38 33.99
CA THR A 92 3.04 -13.82 35.32
C THR A 92 1.57 -13.46 35.55
N VAL A 93 1.05 -12.44 34.87
CA VAL A 93 -0.36 -12.03 34.94
C VAL A 93 -1.18 -12.86 33.96
N LYS A 94 -1.82 -13.93 34.46
CA LYS A 94 -2.67 -14.87 33.69
C LYS A 94 -4.01 -15.13 34.39
N GLY A 95 -4.97 -15.66 33.63
CA GLY A 95 -6.27 -16.10 34.15
C GLY A 95 -7.03 -14.99 34.87
N ARG A 96 -7.47 -15.26 36.10
CA ARG A 96 -8.23 -14.31 36.93
C ARG A 96 -7.46 -13.01 37.22
N ALA A 97 -6.14 -13.10 37.45
CA ALA A 97 -5.31 -11.92 37.69
C ALA A 97 -5.29 -10.97 36.48
N LEU A 98 -5.40 -11.51 35.25
CA LEU A 98 -5.50 -10.69 34.04
C LEU A 98 -6.82 -9.92 33.97
N GLN A 99 -7.92 -10.53 34.41
CA GLN A 99 -9.22 -9.88 34.47
C GLN A 99 -9.22 -8.78 35.53
N GLU A 100 -8.74 -9.08 36.74
CA GLU A 100 -8.65 -8.10 37.83
C GLU A 100 -7.73 -6.91 37.45
N TRP A 101 -6.63 -7.19 36.77
CA TRP A 101 -5.75 -6.14 36.22
C TRP A 101 -6.48 -5.25 35.21
N ALA A 102 -7.24 -5.85 34.27
CA ALA A 102 -7.93 -5.09 33.24
C ALA A 102 -9.15 -4.32 33.76
N PHE A 103 -9.86 -4.87 34.75
CA PHE A 103 -11.13 -4.33 35.25
C PHE A 103 -10.92 -3.29 36.34
N ASN A 104 -9.88 -3.46 37.16
CA ASN A 104 -9.64 -2.60 38.32
C ASN A 104 -8.35 -1.81 38.14
N TRP A 105 -7.21 -2.50 38.03
CA TRP A 105 -5.90 -1.83 38.06
C TRP A 105 -5.76 -0.78 36.95
N LEU A 106 -6.05 -1.15 35.69
CA LEU A 106 -5.86 -0.26 34.54
C LEU A 106 -6.75 0.98 34.60
N PRO A 107 -8.08 0.88 34.84
CA PRO A 107 -8.95 2.04 35.02
C PRO A 107 -8.52 2.96 36.16
N THR A 108 -8.22 2.41 37.34
CA THR A 108 -7.79 3.18 38.51
C THR A 108 -6.53 3.99 38.22
N HIS A 109 -5.51 3.37 37.62
CA HIS A 109 -4.23 4.04 37.34
C HIS A 109 -4.33 5.08 36.22
N LEU A 110 -5.35 5.00 35.38
CA LEU A 110 -5.65 6.00 34.34
C LEU A 110 -6.65 7.06 34.81
N GLY A 111 -7.03 7.05 36.10
CA GLY A 111 -7.99 8.01 36.66
C GLY A 111 -9.40 7.86 36.11
N PHE A 112 -9.76 6.66 35.65
CA PHE A 112 -11.06 6.37 35.04
C PHE A 112 -12.16 6.15 36.07
N ASP A 113 -11.80 5.81 37.31
CA ASP A 113 -12.73 5.59 38.42
C ASP A 113 -13.49 6.88 38.82
N ALA A 114 -13.01 8.05 38.41
CA ALA A 114 -13.63 9.35 38.68
C ALA A 114 -14.82 9.69 37.76
N LEU A 115 -15.26 8.78 36.88
CA LEU A 115 -16.27 9.02 35.85
C LEU A 115 -17.67 8.44 36.14
N ASP A 116 -17.96 8.09 37.40
CA ASP A 116 -19.28 7.60 37.91
C ASP A 116 -19.86 6.33 37.26
N LEU A 117 -19.20 5.71 36.28
CA LEU A 117 -19.58 4.39 35.74
C LEU A 117 -18.36 3.46 35.61
N PRO A 118 -18.51 2.17 36.01
CA PRO A 118 -17.45 1.19 35.87
C PRO A 118 -17.17 0.91 34.38
N LEU A 119 -15.89 0.76 34.03
CA LEU A 119 -15.47 0.43 32.68
C LEU A 119 -16.00 -0.97 32.28
N ALA A 120 -16.90 -1.01 31.31
CA ALA A 120 -17.53 -2.26 30.88
C ALA A 120 -16.63 -3.03 29.90
N VAL A 121 -15.89 -4.00 30.43
CA VAL A 121 -15.00 -4.88 29.65
C VAL A 121 -15.73 -6.18 29.30
N GLU A 122 -15.81 -6.48 28.00
CA GLU A 122 -16.46 -7.70 27.49
C GLU A 122 -15.54 -8.92 27.61
N ARG A 123 -14.28 -8.77 27.21
CA ARG A 123 -13.30 -9.87 27.19
C ARG A 123 -11.88 -9.36 27.29
N VAL A 124 -11.03 -10.07 28.04
CA VAL A 124 -9.57 -9.87 28.04
C VAL A 124 -8.86 -11.21 27.90
N HIS A 125 -7.87 -11.29 27.01
CA HIS A 125 -7.14 -12.52 26.74
C HIS A 125 -5.77 -12.24 26.08
N ARG A 126 -4.83 -13.18 26.23
CA ARG A 126 -3.55 -13.14 25.52
C ARG A 126 -3.70 -13.72 24.11
N VAL A 127 -2.93 -13.17 23.17
CA VAL A 127 -2.90 -13.64 21.77
C VAL A 127 -1.58 -14.36 21.49
N GLY A 128 -1.67 -15.48 20.78
CA GLY A 128 -0.53 -16.29 20.36
C GLY A 128 -0.25 -17.48 21.29
N PRO A 129 0.60 -18.42 20.84
CA PRO A 129 0.91 -19.64 21.59
C PRO A 129 1.53 -19.32 22.95
N ASP A 130 1.28 -20.15 23.96
CA ASP A 130 1.92 -20.01 25.27
C ASP A 130 3.39 -20.41 25.15
N LEU A 131 4.23 -19.42 24.84
CA LEU A 131 5.67 -19.58 24.81
C LEU A 131 6.22 -19.57 26.24
N ASN A 132 7.32 -20.30 26.46
CA ASN A 132 7.99 -20.38 27.76
C ASN A 132 8.12 -18.98 28.39
N PRO A 133 7.75 -18.77 29.68
CA PRO A 133 7.86 -17.47 30.35
C PRO A 133 9.25 -16.82 30.29
N GLN A 134 10.31 -17.60 30.04
CA GLN A 134 11.67 -17.11 29.85
C GLN A 134 11.97 -16.58 28.44
N SER A 135 11.03 -16.74 27.49
CA SER A 135 11.15 -16.25 26.11
C SER A 135 10.91 -14.74 26.04
N GLY A 136 11.94 -13.95 26.33
CA GLY A 136 12.08 -12.56 25.88
C GLY A 136 10.88 -11.63 26.13
N ARG A 137 10.03 -11.42 25.10
CA ARG A 137 8.97 -10.38 25.08
C ARG A 137 7.60 -10.96 25.49
N PRO A 138 6.89 -10.33 26.46
CA PRO A 138 5.54 -10.76 26.82
C PRO A 138 4.55 -10.70 25.66
N ARG A 139 3.58 -11.61 25.63
CA ARG A 139 2.52 -11.64 24.60
C ARG A 139 1.62 -10.42 24.70
N VAL A 140 1.04 -10.08 23.56
CA VAL A 140 0.03 -9.03 23.46
C VAL A 140 -1.25 -9.49 24.12
N VAL A 141 -1.83 -8.62 24.96
CA VAL A 141 -3.19 -8.80 25.49
C VAL A 141 -4.16 -8.03 24.61
N ILE A 142 -5.25 -8.67 24.22
CA ILE A 142 -6.40 -7.98 23.63
C ILE A 142 -7.47 -7.81 24.70
N MET A 143 -7.85 -6.56 24.93
CA MET A 143 -8.96 -6.17 25.78
C MET A 143 -10.06 -5.58 24.90
N ARG A 144 -11.26 -6.17 24.96
CA ARG A 144 -12.45 -5.73 24.25
C ARG A 144 -13.39 -5.02 25.21
N LEU A 145 -13.75 -3.80 24.88
CA LEU A 145 -14.71 -2.99 25.62
C LEU A 145 -16.10 -3.07 24.98
N LEU A 146 -17.16 -2.93 25.76
CA LEU A 146 -18.52 -2.90 25.21
C LEU A 146 -18.77 -1.60 24.43
N ASN A 147 -18.29 -0.47 24.95
CA ASN A 147 -18.56 0.85 24.38
C ASN A 147 -17.33 1.44 23.68
N PHE A 148 -17.55 1.96 22.46
CA PHE A 148 -16.50 2.67 21.71
C PHE A 148 -16.07 3.98 22.38
N VAL A 149 -16.99 4.66 23.06
CA VAL A 149 -16.73 5.92 23.77
C VAL A 149 -15.75 5.69 24.91
N ASP A 150 -16.00 4.67 25.73
CA ASP A 150 -15.16 4.33 26.87
C ASP A 150 -13.76 3.93 26.40
N LYS A 151 -13.68 3.12 25.33
CA LYS A 151 -12.41 2.79 24.68
C LYS A 151 -11.63 4.02 24.23
N SER A 152 -12.32 5.01 23.67
CA SER A 152 -11.68 6.24 23.17
C SER A 152 -11.20 7.12 24.31
N LYS A 153 -12.01 7.28 25.36
CA LYS A 153 -11.65 8.00 26.59
C LYS A 153 -10.48 7.34 27.30
N LEU A 154 -10.47 6.01 27.42
CA LEU A 154 -9.38 5.26 28.08
C LEU A 154 -8.05 5.45 27.34
N LEU A 155 -8.08 5.38 26.01
CA LEU A 155 -6.89 5.62 25.19
C LEU A 155 -6.39 7.07 25.31
N GLN A 156 -7.31 8.04 25.41
CA GLN A 156 -6.94 9.44 25.65
C GLN A 156 -6.31 9.63 27.03
N ALA A 157 -6.87 9.01 28.07
CA ALA A 157 -6.32 9.05 29.42
C ALA A 157 -4.90 8.47 29.44
N PHE A 158 -4.69 7.33 28.78
CA PHE A 158 -3.37 6.73 28.60
C PHE A 158 -2.38 7.68 27.90
N HIS A 159 -2.78 8.32 26.80
CA HIS A 159 -1.91 9.29 26.11
C HIS A 159 -1.59 10.52 26.97
N ARG A 160 -2.48 10.95 27.87
CA ARG A 160 -2.23 12.06 28.80
C ARG A 160 -1.27 11.66 29.93
N ALA A 161 -1.38 10.42 30.41
CA ALA A 161 -0.49 9.89 31.44
C ALA A 161 0.97 9.79 30.94
N ASN A 162 1.16 9.62 29.62
CA ASN A 162 2.44 9.59 28.89
C ASN A 162 3.37 8.40 29.24
N VAL A 163 3.45 8.02 30.52
CA VAL A 163 4.18 6.85 31.01
C VAL A 163 3.26 6.07 31.95
N LEU A 164 3.09 4.78 31.65
CA LEU A 164 2.42 3.83 32.53
C LEU A 164 3.30 2.59 32.61
N ASP A 165 3.66 2.19 33.82
CA ASP A 165 4.46 1.03 34.11
C ASP A 165 3.72 0.04 35.01
N TYR A 166 4.07 -1.23 34.88
CA TYR A 166 3.56 -2.30 35.74
C TYR A 166 4.73 -3.17 36.18
N ASN A 167 5.03 -3.16 37.48
CA ASN A 167 6.17 -3.88 38.07
C ASN A 167 7.50 -3.59 37.36
N GLY A 168 7.76 -2.33 37.03
CA GLY A 168 8.98 -1.89 36.33
C GLY A 168 9.01 -2.17 34.83
N ALA A 169 7.96 -2.79 34.26
CA ALA A 169 7.82 -2.98 32.82
C ALA A 169 6.96 -1.87 32.19
N PRO A 170 7.43 -1.17 31.15
CA PRO A 170 6.64 -0.12 30.49
C PRO A 170 5.48 -0.74 29.71
N LEU A 171 4.28 -0.26 29.97
CA LEU A 171 3.07 -0.66 29.27
C LEU A 171 2.83 0.25 28.07
N ARG A 172 2.36 -0.36 26.98
CA ARG A 172 1.92 0.38 25.79
C ARG A 172 0.52 -0.04 25.39
N LEU A 173 -0.36 0.94 25.22
CA LEU A 173 -1.74 0.75 24.81
C LEU A 173 -1.93 1.25 23.38
N PHE A 174 -2.49 0.40 22.52
CA PHE A 174 -2.78 0.72 21.11
C PHE A 174 -4.19 0.29 20.75
N GLN A 175 -4.72 0.86 19.67
CA GLN A 175 -5.93 0.32 19.04
C GLN A 175 -5.60 -0.98 18.28
N ASP A 176 -6.53 -1.92 18.24
CA ASP A 176 -6.42 -3.12 17.40
C ASP A 176 -6.95 -2.81 15.99
N PHE A 177 -6.11 -3.02 14.98
CA PHE A 177 -6.44 -2.84 13.57
C PHE A 177 -6.25 -4.15 12.82
N SER A 178 -6.87 -4.26 11.63
CA SER A 178 -6.55 -5.33 10.69
C SER A 178 -5.08 -5.28 10.24
N ALA A 179 -4.62 -6.36 9.61
CA ALA A 179 -3.24 -6.46 9.11
C ALA A 179 -2.94 -5.40 8.02
N SER A 180 -3.87 -5.19 7.08
CA SER A 180 -3.75 -4.20 6.01
C SER A 180 -3.66 -2.78 6.55
N VAL A 181 -4.52 -2.40 7.50
CA VAL A 181 -4.51 -1.08 8.13
C VAL A 181 -3.23 -0.89 8.95
N SER A 182 -2.81 -1.92 9.68
CA SER A 182 -1.55 -1.90 10.42
C SER A 182 -0.35 -1.67 9.50
N LEU A 183 -0.34 -2.30 8.33
CA LEU A 183 0.70 -2.10 7.30
C LEU A 183 0.68 -0.67 6.75
N LYS A 184 -0.51 -0.16 6.37
CA LYS A 184 -0.69 1.23 5.89
C LYS A 184 -0.20 2.24 6.92
N ARG A 185 -0.55 2.06 8.20
CA ARG A 185 -0.10 2.94 9.29
C ARG A 185 1.41 2.84 9.53
N ARG A 186 2.00 1.64 9.43
CA ARG A 186 3.45 1.45 9.53
C ARG A 186 4.21 2.19 8.43
N ALA A 187 3.64 2.28 7.23
CA ALA A 187 4.26 3.01 6.12
C ALA A 187 4.43 4.52 6.41
N PHE A 188 3.62 5.10 7.29
CA PHE A 188 3.78 6.49 7.76
C PHE A 188 4.88 6.65 8.82
N SER A 189 5.42 5.56 9.41
CA SER A 189 6.36 5.65 10.54
C SER A 189 7.59 6.52 10.26
N PRO A 190 8.29 6.39 9.11
CA PRO A 190 9.46 7.24 8.83
C PRO A 190 9.10 8.72 8.77
N LEU A 191 8.00 9.05 8.09
CA LEU A 191 7.51 10.43 7.97
C LEU A 191 7.09 11.00 9.33
N CYS A 192 6.40 10.20 10.16
CA CYS A 192 6.04 10.62 11.51
C CYS A 192 7.29 10.92 12.35
N SER A 193 8.35 10.12 12.24
CA SER A 193 9.62 10.38 12.92
C SER A 193 10.26 11.71 12.48
N GLU A 194 10.22 12.03 11.19
CA GLU A 194 10.69 13.32 10.67
C GLU A 194 9.84 14.50 11.18
N LEU A 195 8.52 14.34 11.24
CA LEU A 195 7.61 15.38 11.75
C LEU A 195 7.85 15.64 13.25
N VAL A 196 8.08 14.59 14.04
CA VAL A 196 8.49 14.72 15.45
C VAL A 196 9.82 15.48 15.54
N ALA A 197 10.82 15.13 14.73
CA ALA A 197 12.12 15.79 14.73
C ALA A 197 12.06 17.29 14.37
N LYS A 198 11.04 17.69 13.58
CA LYS A 198 10.77 19.08 13.19
C LYS A 198 9.79 19.81 14.11
N ASP A 199 9.36 19.18 15.20
CA ASP A 199 8.33 19.69 16.13
C ASP A 199 7.02 20.09 15.43
N ILE A 200 6.65 19.38 14.37
CA ILE A 200 5.42 19.62 13.63
C ILE A 200 4.30 18.78 14.24
N ARG A 201 3.21 19.43 14.68
CA ARG A 201 2.05 18.72 15.21
C ARG A 201 1.31 17.94 14.12
N PHE A 202 1.15 16.64 14.32
CA PHE A 202 0.40 15.77 13.44
C PHE A 202 -0.52 14.81 14.20
N SER A 203 -1.40 14.13 13.48
CA SER A 203 -2.24 13.06 14.02
C SER A 203 -2.51 12.03 12.92
N LEU A 204 -2.29 10.75 13.20
CA LEU A 204 -2.68 9.68 12.29
C LEU A 204 -4.11 9.24 12.63
N LEU A 205 -5.06 9.64 11.79
CA LEU A 205 -6.48 9.35 11.95
C LEU A 205 -6.79 7.85 11.75
N TYR A 206 -8.05 7.49 11.99
CA TYR A 206 -8.56 6.13 11.84
C TYR A 206 -8.39 5.62 10.38
N LEU A 207 -8.21 4.30 10.27
CA LEU A 207 -7.59 3.61 9.13
C LEU A 207 -6.14 4.06 8.94
N ALA A 208 -5.81 5.02 8.07
CA ALA A 208 -4.42 5.45 7.87
C ALA A 208 -4.29 6.82 7.18
N ARG A 209 -5.00 7.84 7.69
CA ARG A 209 -4.97 9.19 7.12
C ARG A 209 -4.15 10.14 7.99
N LEU A 210 -3.08 10.71 7.44
CA LEU A 210 -2.22 11.63 8.17
C LEU A 210 -2.79 13.05 8.13
N ARG A 211 -3.04 13.64 9.29
CA ARG A 211 -3.38 15.05 9.46
C ARG A 211 -2.15 15.80 9.97
N VAL A 212 -1.70 16.84 9.27
CA VAL A 212 -0.54 17.65 9.65
C VAL A 212 -0.91 19.12 9.68
N ASN A 213 -0.47 19.84 10.71
CA ASN A 213 -0.58 21.29 10.75
C ASN A 213 0.73 21.91 10.24
N PHE A 214 0.72 22.44 9.02
CA PHE A 214 1.90 22.97 8.35
C PHE A 214 1.57 24.31 7.68
N ASN A 215 2.48 25.30 7.77
CA ASN A 215 2.29 26.65 7.20
C ASN A 215 0.97 27.34 7.57
N GLY A 216 0.48 27.14 8.80
CA GLY A 216 -0.79 27.73 9.27
C GLY A 216 -2.06 27.05 8.74
N ALA A 217 -1.95 25.99 7.93
CA ALA A 217 -3.07 25.22 7.41
C ALA A 217 -3.03 23.75 7.88
N THR A 218 -4.21 23.11 7.92
CA THR A 218 -4.33 21.67 8.19
C THR A 218 -4.38 20.91 6.86
N HIS A 219 -3.46 19.98 6.67
CA HIS A 219 -3.38 19.12 5.49
C HIS A 219 -3.71 17.67 5.84
N TYR A 220 -4.30 16.96 4.87
CA TYR A 220 -4.68 15.56 4.99
C TYR A 220 -4.04 14.76 3.87
N PHE A 221 -3.45 13.61 4.21
CA PHE A 221 -2.78 12.75 3.24
C PHE A 221 -3.17 11.30 3.46
N ASP A 222 -3.48 10.62 2.35
CA ASP A 222 -3.84 9.20 2.33
C ASP A 222 -2.64 8.30 1.98
N SER A 223 -1.54 8.90 1.49
CA SER A 223 -0.28 8.22 1.19
C SER A 223 0.94 8.91 1.83
N PRO A 224 1.93 8.16 2.36
CA PRO A 224 3.20 8.72 2.82
C PRO A 224 4.01 9.42 1.72
N THR A 225 3.93 8.92 0.47
CA THR A 225 4.68 9.50 -0.66
C THR A 225 4.12 10.85 -1.09
N GLU A 226 2.80 11.00 -1.04
CA GLU A 226 2.12 12.26 -1.29
C GLU A 226 2.44 13.28 -0.18
N ALA A 227 2.33 12.86 1.07
CA ALA A 227 2.62 13.69 2.24
C ALA A 227 4.06 14.21 2.23
N SER A 228 5.03 13.32 2.01
CA SER A 228 6.45 13.70 1.94
C SER A 228 6.75 14.65 0.78
N ARG A 229 6.08 14.52 -0.37
CA ARG A 229 6.21 15.45 -1.49
C ARG A 229 5.66 16.83 -1.12
N ALA A 230 4.49 16.90 -0.51
CA ALA A 230 3.81 18.14 -0.17
C ALA A 230 4.45 18.89 1.00
N LEU A 231 5.09 18.15 1.93
CA LEU A 231 5.74 18.71 3.13
C LEU A 231 7.22 19.05 2.91
N ARG A 232 7.75 18.85 1.69
CA ARG A 232 9.05 19.42 1.31
C ARG A 232 8.88 20.94 1.23
N PRO A 233 9.76 21.73 1.87
CA PRO A 233 9.74 23.16 1.68
C PRO A 233 9.89 23.44 0.18
N SER A 234 8.94 24.19 -0.39
CA SER A 234 9.15 24.80 -1.69
C SER A 234 10.43 25.60 -1.60
N GLN A 235 11.39 25.33 -2.49
CA GLN A 235 12.45 26.30 -2.74
C GLN A 235 11.71 27.60 -3.08
N SER A 236 11.78 28.57 -2.18
CA SER A 236 11.28 29.90 -2.47
C SER A 236 12.04 30.34 -3.73
N PRO A 237 11.38 30.86 -4.77
CA PRO A 237 12.12 31.40 -5.90
C PRO A 237 13.05 32.45 -5.32
N GLU A 238 14.36 32.28 -5.53
CA GLU A 238 15.35 33.29 -5.19
C GLU A 238 14.78 34.63 -5.63
N ARG A 239 14.56 35.54 -4.69
CA ARG A 239 14.30 36.93 -5.03
C ARG A 239 15.52 37.36 -5.82
N SER A 240 15.40 37.41 -7.15
CA SER A 240 16.39 38.01 -8.03
C SER A 240 16.51 39.46 -7.59
N VAL A 241 17.52 39.73 -6.77
CA VAL A 241 17.95 41.09 -6.46
C VAL A 241 18.53 41.60 -7.76
N LEU A 242 17.70 42.22 -8.60
CA LEU A 242 18.19 42.99 -9.74
C LEU A 242 19.10 44.08 -9.16
N PRO A 243 20.36 44.20 -9.63
CA PRO A 243 21.25 45.25 -9.16
C PRO A 243 20.63 46.61 -9.51
N PHE A 244 20.57 47.52 -8.53
CA PHE A 244 20.11 48.89 -8.74
C PHE A 244 20.89 49.54 -9.89
N PRO A 245 20.23 50.22 -10.84
CA PRO A 245 20.93 50.90 -11.91
C PRO A 245 21.77 52.08 -11.35
N PRO A 246 22.94 52.36 -11.94
CA PRO A 246 23.80 53.45 -11.49
C PRO A 246 23.10 54.79 -11.66
N ARG A 247 23.21 55.66 -10.64
CA ARG A 247 22.71 57.03 -10.69
C ARG A 247 23.46 57.82 -11.76
N THR A 248 22.73 58.36 -12.73
CA THR A 248 23.30 59.30 -13.71
C THR A 248 23.61 60.64 -13.04
N PRO A 249 24.71 61.31 -13.41
CA PRO A 249 25.04 62.62 -12.87
C PRO A 249 24.09 63.70 -13.39
N SER A 250 23.55 64.50 -12.47
CA SER A 250 22.70 65.66 -12.72
C SER A 250 23.49 66.76 -13.46
N THR A 251 23.10 67.05 -14.70
CA THR A 251 23.60 68.21 -15.44
C THR A 251 22.91 69.47 -14.88
N ARG A 252 23.68 70.30 -14.17
CA ARG A 252 23.22 71.56 -13.59
C ARG A 252 23.25 72.65 -14.65
N THR A 253 22.14 72.88 -15.35
CA THR A 253 22.01 74.03 -16.25
C THR A 253 21.88 75.31 -15.44
N ARG A 254 22.86 76.20 -15.58
CA ARG A 254 22.98 77.49 -14.90
C ARG A 254 22.11 78.51 -15.64
N ILE A 255 20.94 78.84 -15.11
CA ILE A 255 20.13 79.97 -15.60
C ILE A 255 20.55 81.21 -14.80
N GLY A 256 21.13 82.18 -15.51
CA GLY A 256 21.46 83.49 -14.99
C GLY A 256 20.22 84.34 -14.76
N LYS A 257 20.20 85.04 -13.63
CA LYS A 257 19.34 86.19 -13.34
C LYS A 257 19.83 87.43 -14.10
N PRO A 258 18.96 88.40 -14.42
CA PRO A 258 19.25 89.80 -14.17
C PRO A 258 19.05 90.15 -12.68
#